data_AF-A0A1B0GM10-F1
#
_entry.id   AF-A0A1B0GM10-F1
#
_cell.length_a   1.000
_cell.length_b   1.000
_cell.length_c   1.000
_cell.angle_alpha   90.00
_cell.angle_beta   90.00
_cell.angle_gamma   90.00
#
_symmetry.space_group_name_H-M   'P 1'
#
loop_
_entity.id
_entity.type
_entity.pdbx_description
1 polymer ?
#
loop_
_entity_poly.entity_id
_entity_poly.type
_entity_poly.pdbx_seq_one_letter_code
_entity_poly.pdbx_strand_id
1 'polypeptide(L)'
;MARLPCNITPPVPDDKITLVIWYKDGYVTPIYSFDARGSHLDGGSHWSDDTSIAGRGIFQAKTKPAILALQSSRSSDSGIYRCRVDFQKSPTRNSKVNLTVIIPPENVLILDEKGHHIPHYILGPYNEGASVDLTCVSTGGRPVPTLVWLQENSVLDDSFTVTEKRVKNVLHLEKLQRHHLHTVLTCQASNNNVTTPISSAITLDMNCEYTIS
;
A
#
# COMPACT_ATOMS: atom_id res chain seq x y z
N MET A 1 -7.93 9.83 0.68
CA MET A 1 -7.67 11.15 0.07
C MET A 1 -6.19 11.25 -0.23
N ALA A 2 -5.80 11.58 -1.46
CA ALA A 2 -4.40 11.81 -1.83
C ALA A 2 -4.05 13.30 -1.73
N ARG A 3 -2.80 13.61 -1.37
CA ARG A 3 -2.32 14.99 -1.19
C ARG A 3 -1.07 15.20 -2.05
N LEU A 4 -1.19 16.05 -3.07
CA LEU A 4 -0.09 16.34 -3.99
C LEU A 4 0.51 17.71 -3.63
N PRO A 5 1.67 17.76 -2.96
CA PRO A 5 2.29 19.02 -2.56
C PRO A 5 2.79 19.83 -3.77
N CYS A 6 2.65 21.14 -3.70
CA CYS A 6 3.21 22.08 -4.65
C CYS A 6 3.78 23.29 -3.92
N ASN A 7 5.05 23.61 -4.21
CA ASN A 7 5.71 24.75 -3.60
C ASN A 7 5.40 26.04 -4.36
N ILE A 8 4.43 26.80 -3.83
CA ILE A 8 4.02 28.10 -4.35
C ILE A 8 4.79 29.29 -3.74
N THR A 9 5.85 29.04 -2.96
CA THR A 9 6.61 30.10 -2.29
C THR A 9 7.46 30.87 -3.31
N PRO A 10 7.24 32.17 -3.53
CA PRO A 10 8.02 32.94 -4.49
C PRO A 10 9.51 33.02 -4.08
N PRO A 11 10.46 32.98 -5.03
CA PRO A 11 11.88 33.22 -4.74
C PRO A 11 12.17 34.64 -4.24
N VAL A 12 11.40 35.64 -4.72
CA VAL A 12 11.58 37.05 -4.39
C VAL A 12 10.50 37.48 -3.37
N PRO A 13 10.86 38.22 -2.30
CA PRO A 13 9.89 38.77 -1.36
C PRO A 13 8.81 39.61 -2.05
N ASP A 14 7.58 39.57 -1.52
CA ASP A 14 6.40 40.30 -2.02
C ASP A 14 5.96 40.03 -3.46
N ASP A 15 6.53 39.02 -4.11
CA ASP A 15 5.99 38.51 -5.36
C ASP A 15 4.73 37.66 -5.09
N LYS A 16 3.86 37.59 -6.10
CA LYS A 16 2.56 36.92 -5.98
C LYS A 16 2.47 35.82 -7.01
N ILE A 17 1.84 34.70 -6.63
CA ILE A 17 1.46 33.70 -7.62
C ILE A 17 0.34 34.23 -8.50
N THR A 18 0.37 33.85 -9.77
CA THR A 18 -0.67 34.22 -10.74
C THR A 18 -1.46 33.00 -11.17
N LEU A 19 -0.78 31.90 -11.45
CA LEU A 19 -1.42 30.70 -11.99
C LEU A 19 -0.70 29.43 -11.51
N VAL A 20 -1.48 28.44 -11.09
CA VAL A 20 -0.99 27.09 -10.80
C VAL A 20 -1.62 26.14 -11.80
N ILE A 21 -0.82 25.33 -12.48
CA ILE A 21 -1.28 24.35 -13.46
C ILE A 21 -0.71 22.98 -13.10
N TRP A 22 -1.58 21.98 -13.08
CA TRP A 22 -1.19 20.59 -12.90
C TRP A 22 -1.27 19.84 -14.22
N TYR A 23 -0.27 18.98 -14.41
CA TYR A 23 -0.19 18.00 -15.49
C TYR A 23 0.00 16.63 -14.88
N LYS A 24 -0.51 15.60 -15.56
CA LYS A 24 -0.27 14.19 -15.22
C LYS A 24 0.47 13.53 -16.36
N ASP A 25 1.43 12.67 -16.03
CA ASP A 25 2.12 11.87 -17.02
C ASP A 25 1.13 11.00 -17.81
N GLY A 26 1.36 10.86 -19.12
CA GLY A 26 0.41 10.26 -20.07
C GLY A 26 -0.70 11.19 -20.60
N TYR A 27 -0.83 12.42 -20.08
CA TYR A 27 -1.76 13.43 -20.59
C TYR A 27 -0.99 14.58 -21.26
N VAL A 28 -1.44 15.00 -22.44
CA VAL A 28 -0.82 16.11 -23.20
C VAL A 28 -1.31 17.47 -22.70
N THR A 29 -2.56 17.54 -22.24
CA THR A 29 -3.20 18.76 -21.73
C THR A 29 -3.13 18.85 -20.20
N PRO A 30 -3.26 20.06 -19.62
CA PRO A 30 -3.44 20.22 -18.19
C PRO A 30 -4.65 19.44 -17.66
N ILE A 31 -4.54 18.95 -16.44
CA ILE A 31 -5.61 18.22 -15.73
C ILE A 31 -6.35 19.11 -14.72
N TYR A 32 -5.70 20.18 -14.27
CA TYR A 32 -6.23 21.11 -13.28
C TYR A 32 -5.52 22.44 -13.37
N SER A 33 -6.22 23.54 -13.10
CA SER A 33 -5.63 24.86 -12.90
C SER A 33 -6.30 25.63 -11.77
N PHE A 34 -5.51 26.50 -11.14
CA PHE A 34 -5.97 27.47 -10.15
C PHE A 34 -5.42 28.84 -10.55
N ASP A 35 -6.33 29.75 -10.87
CA ASP A 35 -6.03 31.10 -11.33
C ASP A 35 -6.24 32.11 -10.19
N ALA A 36 -5.15 32.72 -9.75
CA ALA A 36 -5.14 33.73 -8.69
C ALA A 36 -4.99 35.16 -9.24
N ARG A 37 -5.10 35.37 -10.56
CA ARG A 37 -5.00 36.69 -11.17
C ARG A 37 -6.18 37.55 -10.74
N GLY A 38 -5.90 38.73 -10.19
CA GLY A 38 -6.93 39.70 -9.80
C GLY A 38 -7.70 39.35 -8.53
N SER A 39 -7.37 38.25 -7.84
CA SER A 39 -8.00 37.85 -6.60
C SER A 39 -6.96 37.59 -5.50
N HIS A 40 -7.41 37.65 -4.24
CA HIS A 40 -6.64 37.07 -3.14
C HIS A 40 -6.65 35.54 -3.27
N LEU A 41 -5.74 34.85 -2.59
CA LEU A 41 -5.63 33.38 -2.62
C LEU A 41 -6.94 32.62 -2.30
N ASP A 42 -7.93 33.34 -1.74
CA ASP A 42 -9.23 32.85 -1.29
C ASP A 42 -10.29 32.86 -2.40
N GLY A 43 -10.10 33.68 -3.45
CA GLY A 43 -11.05 33.91 -4.52
C GLY A 43 -10.54 33.48 -5.89
N GLY A 44 -9.51 32.63 -5.93
CA GLY A 44 -8.99 32.10 -7.18
C GLY A 44 -10.00 31.19 -7.87
N SER A 45 -10.10 31.32 -9.20
CA SER A 45 -10.95 30.44 -10.00
C SER A 45 -10.24 29.11 -10.24
N HIS A 46 -10.99 28.01 -10.28
CA HIS A 46 -10.45 26.68 -10.54
C HIS A 46 -11.09 26.07 -11.78
N TRP A 47 -10.29 25.27 -12.48
CA TRP A 47 -10.75 24.44 -13.58
C TRP A 47 -10.14 23.04 -13.42
N SER A 48 -10.90 22.02 -13.78
CA SER A 48 -10.43 20.64 -13.84
C SER A 48 -10.92 20.00 -15.12
N ASP A 49 -10.17 19.04 -15.65
CA ASP A 49 -10.63 18.22 -16.75
C ASP A 49 -11.77 17.27 -16.34
N ASP A 50 -12.57 16.81 -17.28
CA ASP A 50 -13.71 15.91 -17.02
C ASP A 50 -13.32 14.43 -16.87
N THR A 51 -12.05 14.07 -17.09
CA THR A 51 -11.63 12.67 -17.19
C THR A 51 -10.73 12.21 -16.06
N SER A 52 -9.67 12.94 -15.76
CA SER A 52 -8.64 12.52 -14.83
C SER A 52 -8.99 12.91 -13.41
N ILE A 53 -9.26 14.20 -13.16
CA ILE A 53 -9.56 14.73 -11.84
C ILE A 53 -11.06 14.98 -11.68
N ALA A 54 -11.78 15.37 -12.74
CA ALA A 54 -13.25 15.36 -12.83
C ALA A 54 -13.96 15.87 -11.57
N GLY A 55 -13.57 17.05 -11.08
CA GLY A 55 -14.15 17.67 -9.88
C GLY A 55 -13.77 17.05 -8.53
N ARG A 56 -12.99 15.96 -8.49
CA ARG A 56 -12.49 15.35 -7.24
C ARG A 56 -11.30 16.09 -6.64
N GLY A 57 -10.67 16.97 -7.42
CA GLY A 57 -9.47 17.70 -7.04
C GLY A 57 -9.82 19.11 -6.57
N ILE A 58 -9.26 19.50 -5.43
CA ILE A 58 -9.39 20.86 -4.89
C ILE A 58 -8.00 21.36 -4.53
N PHE A 59 -7.58 22.46 -5.12
CA PHE A 59 -6.33 23.11 -4.76
C PHE A 59 -6.51 23.95 -3.50
N GLN A 60 -5.63 23.73 -2.53
CA GLN A 60 -5.62 24.39 -1.24
C GLN A 60 -4.36 25.27 -1.14
N ALA A 61 -4.48 26.52 -1.60
CA ALA A 61 -3.35 27.46 -1.63
C ALA A 61 -2.85 27.87 -0.23
N LYS A 62 -3.70 27.77 0.80
CA LYS A 62 -3.37 28.19 2.17
C LYS A 62 -2.53 27.18 2.96
N THR A 63 -2.46 25.92 2.54
CA THR A 63 -1.66 24.92 3.27
C THR A 63 -0.17 25.20 3.05
N LYS A 64 0.68 24.76 3.98
CA LYS A 64 2.14 24.86 3.86
C LYS A 64 2.77 23.47 3.87
N PRO A 65 3.26 22.94 2.73
CA PRO A 65 3.15 23.51 1.38
C PRO A 65 1.70 23.51 0.86
N ALA A 66 1.42 24.27 -0.21
CA ALA A 66 0.12 24.22 -0.88
C ALA A 66 -0.10 22.82 -1.45
N ILE A 67 -1.34 22.34 -1.51
CA ILE A 67 -1.64 20.99 -1.98
C ILE A 67 -2.77 20.97 -3.00
N LEU A 68 -2.68 20.07 -3.97
CA LEU A 68 -3.85 19.59 -4.69
C LEU A 68 -4.39 18.35 -3.94
N ALA A 69 -5.52 18.53 -3.26
CA ALA A 69 -6.21 17.46 -2.54
C ALA A 69 -7.11 16.70 -3.52
N LEU A 70 -6.86 15.39 -3.68
CA LEU A 70 -7.65 14.52 -4.56
C LEU A 70 -8.50 13.57 -3.72
N GLN A 71 -9.82 13.74 -3.82
CA GLN A 71 -10.79 12.90 -3.15
C GLN A 71 -10.99 11.58 -3.89
N SER A 72 -11.33 10.52 -3.13
CA SER A 72 -11.63 9.18 -3.65
C SER A 72 -10.59 8.68 -4.67
N SER A 73 -9.34 8.54 -4.21
CA SER A 73 -8.20 8.12 -5.03
C SER A 73 -8.41 6.72 -5.61
N ARG A 74 -8.14 6.57 -6.91
CA ARG A 74 -8.29 5.33 -7.69
C ARG A 74 -6.91 4.80 -8.11
N SER A 75 -6.81 3.52 -8.44
CA SER A 75 -5.56 2.93 -8.94
C SER A 75 -5.00 3.66 -10.17
N SER A 76 -5.88 4.14 -11.05
CA SER A 76 -5.53 4.94 -12.23
C SER A 76 -4.99 6.33 -11.89
N ASP A 77 -5.20 6.85 -10.67
CA ASP A 77 -4.61 8.12 -10.24
C ASP A 77 -3.09 7.98 -9.98
N SER A 78 -2.55 6.77 -9.90
CA SER A 78 -1.11 6.60 -9.74
C SER A 78 -0.33 7.15 -10.94
N GLY A 79 0.79 7.82 -10.69
CA GLY A 79 1.65 8.39 -11.72
C GLY A 79 2.40 9.63 -11.26
N ILE A 80 3.17 10.22 -12.18
CA ILE A 80 3.92 11.45 -11.94
C ILE A 80 3.03 12.65 -12.26
N TYR A 81 2.88 13.53 -11.29
CA TYR A 81 2.19 14.81 -11.43
C TYR A 81 3.23 15.93 -11.48
N ARG A 82 3.03 16.89 -12.38
CA ARG A 82 3.86 18.10 -12.46
C ARG A 82 3.03 19.32 -12.10
N CYS A 83 3.40 19.99 -11.02
CA CYS A 83 2.89 21.31 -10.68
C CYS A 83 3.77 22.37 -11.34
N ARG A 84 3.14 23.25 -12.13
CA ARG A 84 3.73 24.47 -12.67
C ARG A 84 3.12 25.65 -11.92
N VAL A 85 3.97 26.53 -11.39
CA VAL A 85 3.57 27.75 -10.71
C VAL A 85 4.16 28.93 -11.47
N ASP A 86 3.28 29.80 -11.95
CA ASP A 86 3.67 31.08 -12.54
C ASP A 86 3.52 32.18 -11.47
N PHE A 87 4.51 33.07 -11.44
CA PHE A 87 4.55 34.22 -10.56
C PHE A 87 4.41 35.51 -11.37
N GLN A 88 4.16 36.63 -10.69
CA GLN A 88 4.04 37.92 -11.37
C GLN A 88 5.40 38.46 -11.81
N LYS A 89 6.43 38.32 -10.97
CA LYS A 89 7.78 38.85 -11.23
C LYS A 89 8.83 37.76 -11.39
N SER A 90 8.69 36.67 -10.64
CA SER A 90 9.66 35.59 -10.61
C SER A 90 9.48 34.62 -11.77
N PRO A 91 10.56 33.92 -12.18
CA PRO A 91 10.45 32.84 -13.16
C PRO A 91 9.49 31.73 -12.71
N THR A 92 8.83 31.11 -13.68
CA THR A 92 7.99 29.93 -13.47
C THR A 92 8.75 28.82 -12.76
N ARG A 93 8.11 28.18 -11.78
CA ARG A 93 8.62 27.01 -11.09
C ARG A 93 7.88 25.75 -11.52
N ASN A 94 8.62 24.66 -11.70
CA ASN A 94 8.04 23.33 -11.90
C ASN A 94 8.48 22.41 -10.75
N SER A 95 7.56 21.56 -10.29
CA SER A 95 7.84 20.53 -9.29
C SER A 95 7.12 19.25 -9.69
N LYS A 96 7.77 18.11 -9.49
CA LYS A 96 7.19 16.79 -9.77
C LYS A 96 6.87 16.08 -8.46
N VAL A 97 5.74 15.38 -8.42
CA VAL A 97 5.30 14.55 -7.32
C VAL A 97 4.92 13.18 -7.88
N ASN A 98 5.45 12.10 -7.31
CA ASN A 98 5.03 10.76 -7.66
C ASN A 98 3.90 10.30 -6.74
N LEU A 99 2.72 10.06 -7.28
CA LEU A 99 1.60 9.47 -6.56
C LEU A 99 1.61 7.96 -6.74
N THR A 100 1.89 7.25 -5.64
CA THR A 100 1.71 5.79 -5.57
C THR A 100 0.40 5.51 -4.85
N VAL A 101 -0.53 4.83 -5.53
CA VAL A 101 -1.78 4.41 -4.91
C VAL A 101 -1.59 3.02 -4.34
N ILE A 102 -1.78 2.91 -3.03
CA ILE A 102 -1.65 1.66 -2.29
C ILE A 102 -2.95 0.87 -2.45
N ILE A 103 -2.81 -0.38 -2.86
CA ILE A 103 -3.89 -1.37 -2.92
C ILE A 103 -3.49 -2.47 -1.93
N PRO A 104 -4.27 -2.75 -0.87
CA PRO A 104 -3.98 -3.85 0.05
C PRO A 104 -3.90 -5.20 -0.66
N PRO A 105 -3.21 -6.20 -0.09
CA PRO A 105 -3.29 -7.57 -0.60
C PRO A 105 -4.73 -8.07 -0.57
N GLU A 106 -5.10 -8.91 -1.53
CA GLU A 106 -6.49 -9.34 -1.72
C GLU A 106 -6.80 -10.58 -0.89
N ASN A 107 -5.90 -11.56 -0.91
CA ASN A 107 -6.08 -12.85 -0.24
C ASN A 107 -4.74 -13.37 0.30
N VAL A 108 -4.81 -14.08 1.43
CA VAL A 108 -3.71 -14.88 2.00
C VAL A 108 -4.22 -16.29 2.25
N LEU A 109 -3.52 -17.28 1.70
CA LEU A 109 -3.88 -18.69 1.81
C LEU A 109 -2.70 -19.48 2.38
N ILE A 110 -2.99 -20.39 3.29
CA ILE A 110 -2.04 -21.36 3.81
C ILE A 110 -2.36 -22.71 3.18
N LEU A 111 -1.34 -23.36 2.64
CA LEU A 111 -1.40 -24.65 1.99
C LEU A 111 -0.54 -25.66 2.76
N ASP A 112 -1.02 -26.90 2.81
CA ASP A 112 -0.27 -28.03 3.37
C ASP A 112 0.89 -28.47 2.45
N GLU A 113 1.62 -29.51 2.86
CA GLU A 113 2.74 -30.12 2.15
C GLU A 113 2.38 -30.56 0.72
N LYS A 114 1.11 -30.88 0.47
CA LYS A 114 0.58 -31.33 -0.82
C LYS A 114 0.07 -30.16 -1.67
N GLY A 115 0.10 -28.94 -1.14
CA GLY A 115 -0.40 -27.73 -1.80
C GLY A 115 -1.91 -27.56 -1.70
N HIS A 116 -2.60 -28.28 -0.80
CA HIS A 116 -4.03 -28.16 -0.58
C HIS A 116 -4.35 -27.16 0.52
N HIS A 117 -5.53 -26.54 0.41
CA HIS A 117 -6.06 -25.69 1.48
C HIS A 117 -6.36 -26.52 2.73
N ILE A 118 -5.97 -26.02 3.89
CA ILE A 118 -6.14 -26.71 5.18
C ILE A 118 -7.60 -26.60 5.62
N PRO A 119 -8.34 -27.72 5.71
CA PRO A 119 -9.75 -27.69 6.11
C PRO A 119 -9.90 -27.22 7.55
N HIS A 120 -10.93 -26.41 7.82
CA HIS A 120 -11.24 -25.88 9.15
C HIS A 120 -10.10 -25.13 9.87
N TYR A 121 -9.02 -24.78 9.16
CA TYR A 121 -7.82 -24.15 9.74
C TYR A 121 -7.12 -25.00 10.81
N ILE A 122 -7.30 -26.32 10.77
CA ILE A 122 -6.64 -27.27 11.67
C ILE A 122 -5.66 -28.09 10.84
N LEU A 123 -4.37 -27.98 11.18
CA LEU A 123 -3.28 -28.63 10.48
C LEU A 123 -2.83 -29.86 11.27
N GLY A 124 -3.05 -31.04 10.72
CA GLY A 124 -2.70 -32.32 11.34
C GLY A 124 -3.88 -33.30 11.35
N PRO A 125 -3.88 -34.29 12.26
CA PRO A 125 -2.94 -34.42 13.38
C PRO A 125 -1.56 -34.96 12.98
N TYR A 126 -0.49 -34.53 13.68
CA TYR A 126 0.87 -35.02 13.48
C TYR A 126 1.47 -35.72 14.70
N ASN A 127 2.39 -36.65 14.47
CA ASN A 127 3.16 -37.29 15.54
C ASN A 127 4.33 -36.42 16.01
N GLU A 128 4.76 -36.59 17.26
CA GLU A 128 6.00 -36.02 17.77
C GLU A 128 7.20 -36.48 16.92
N GLY A 129 8.10 -35.54 16.58
CA GLY A 129 9.23 -35.76 15.68
C GLY A 129 8.92 -35.58 14.19
N ALA A 130 7.65 -35.40 13.80
CA ALA A 130 7.29 -35.13 12.40
C ALA A 130 7.91 -33.81 11.90
N SER A 131 8.13 -33.73 10.58
CA SER A 131 8.54 -32.51 9.90
C SER A 131 7.48 -32.14 8.87
N VAL A 132 7.15 -30.85 8.78
CA VAL A 132 5.99 -30.34 8.05
C VAL A 132 6.40 -29.09 7.28
N ASP A 133 6.03 -29.07 6.00
CA ASP A 133 6.23 -27.91 5.12
C ASP A 133 4.90 -27.19 4.89
N LEU A 134 4.88 -25.89 5.15
CA LEU A 134 3.72 -25.04 4.97
C LEU A 134 4.00 -23.95 3.95
N THR A 135 3.11 -23.81 3.00
CA THR A 135 3.22 -22.77 1.98
C THR A 135 2.19 -21.69 2.25
N CYS A 136 2.65 -20.47 2.52
CA CYS A 136 1.80 -19.29 2.50
C CYS A 136 1.86 -18.60 1.13
N VAL A 137 0.70 -18.22 0.61
CA VAL A 137 0.56 -17.51 -0.67
C VAL A 137 -0.30 -16.26 -0.48
N SER A 138 0.23 -15.11 -0.90
CA SER A 138 -0.52 -13.86 -1.02
C SER A 138 -0.73 -13.47 -2.48
N THR A 139 -1.92 -12.99 -2.80
CA THR A 139 -2.27 -12.47 -4.14
C THR A 139 -2.73 -11.03 -4.10
N GLY A 140 -2.52 -10.32 -5.21
CA GLY A 140 -2.86 -8.90 -5.32
C GLY A 140 -1.91 -8.01 -4.51
N GLY A 141 -2.35 -6.80 -4.25
CA GLY A 141 -1.55 -5.79 -3.58
C GLY A 141 -0.68 -4.96 -4.53
N ARG A 142 -0.65 -3.65 -4.30
CA ARG A 142 0.29 -2.71 -4.94
C ARG A 142 0.75 -1.70 -3.89
N PRO A 143 2.04 -1.59 -3.57
CA PRO A 143 3.16 -2.41 -4.03
C PRO A 143 3.00 -3.91 -3.73
N VAL A 144 3.87 -4.74 -4.33
CA VAL A 144 3.90 -6.18 -4.07
C VAL A 144 4.11 -6.41 -2.56
N PRO A 145 3.31 -7.25 -1.89
CA PRO A 145 3.45 -7.49 -0.46
C PRO A 145 4.69 -8.31 -0.09
N THR A 146 5.08 -8.20 1.16
CA THR A 146 5.99 -9.12 1.86
C THR A 146 5.18 -10.13 2.65
N LEU A 147 5.74 -11.31 2.91
CA LEU A 147 5.13 -12.36 3.74
C LEU A 147 5.98 -12.63 4.97
N VAL A 148 5.33 -12.86 6.10
CA VAL A 148 5.96 -13.24 7.37
C VAL A 148 5.13 -14.33 8.03
N TRP A 149 5.79 -15.39 8.50
CA TRP A 149 5.22 -16.36 9.42
C TRP A 149 5.46 -15.95 10.87
N LEU A 150 4.40 -16.05 11.66
CA LEU A 150 4.38 -15.72 13.07
C LEU A 150 3.89 -16.92 13.87
N GLN A 151 4.50 -17.13 15.02
CA GLN A 151 4.01 -17.99 16.09
C GLN A 151 3.81 -17.11 17.32
N GLU A 152 2.57 -16.98 17.81
CA GLU A 152 2.25 -16.17 19.01
C GLU A 152 2.84 -14.75 18.95
N ASN A 153 2.80 -14.11 17.78
CA ASN A 153 3.39 -12.80 17.44
C ASN A 153 4.93 -12.74 17.31
N SER A 154 5.63 -13.86 17.47
CA SER A 154 7.07 -13.96 17.21
C SER A 154 7.33 -14.38 15.76
N VAL A 155 8.27 -13.71 15.09
CA VAL A 155 8.64 -14.04 13.70
C VAL A 155 9.36 -15.38 13.66
N LEU A 156 8.82 -16.32 12.89
CA LEU A 156 9.44 -17.61 12.57
C LEU A 156 10.27 -17.53 11.30
N ASP A 157 9.69 -16.93 10.26
CA ASP A 157 10.34 -16.77 8.96
C ASP A 157 9.79 -15.53 8.24
N ASP A 158 10.66 -14.73 7.66
CA ASP A 158 10.33 -13.56 6.84
C ASP A 158 10.86 -13.70 5.40
N SER A 159 11.36 -14.87 5.02
CA SER A 159 11.79 -15.17 3.66
C SER A 159 10.59 -15.20 2.71
N PHE A 160 10.73 -14.69 1.49
CA PHE A 160 9.67 -14.84 0.50
C PHE A 160 10.21 -14.80 -0.92
N THR A 161 9.43 -15.38 -1.82
CA THR A 161 9.68 -15.40 -3.25
C THR A 161 8.55 -14.68 -3.95
N VAL A 162 8.91 -13.86 -4.94
CA VAL A 162 7.95 -13.14 -5.77
C VAL A 162 7.89 -13.82 -7.13
N THR A 163 6.69 -14.25 -7.50
CA THR A 163 6.34 -14.67 -8.86
C THR A 163 5.42 -13.60 -9.48
N GLU A 164 5.21 -13.61 -10.80
CA GLU A 164 4.55 -12.51 -11.53
C GLU A 164 3.21 -12.02 -10.93
N LYS A 165 2.46 -12.90 -10.24
CA LYS A 165 1.15 -12.56 -9.65
C LYS A 165 1.00 -12.93 -8.18
N ARG A 166 2.01 -13.56 -7.55
CA ARG A 166 1.89 -14.15 -6.22
C ARG A 166 3.18 -14.01 -5.43
N VAL A 167 3.04 -13.82 -4.13
CA VAL A 167 4.15 -13.86 -3.18
C VAL A 167 4.00 -15.15 -2.39
N LYS A 168 5.09 -15.91 -2.25
CA LYS A 168 5.11 -17.20 -1.57
C LYS A 168 6.20 -17.25 -0.50
N ASN A 169 5.85 -17.73 0.68
CA ASN A 169 6.77 -18.07 1.76
C ASN A 169 6.55 -19.57 2.08
N VAL A 170 7.64 -20.34 2.22
CA VAL A 170 7.59 -21.73 2.68
C VAL A 170 8.21 -21.82 4.07
N LEU A 171 7.39 -22.16 5.07
CA LEU A 171 7.84 -22.43 6.42
C LEU A 171 8.15 -23.92 6.57
N HIS A 172 9.37 -24.22 7.00
CA HIS A 172 9.83 -25.57 7.29
C HIS A 172 9.83 -25.78 8.81
N LEU A 173 8.96 -26.67 9.31
CA LEU A 173 8.91 -27.06 10.71
C LEU A 173 9.52 -28.44 10.85
N GLU A 174 10.62 -28.55 11.59
CA GLU A 174 11.27 -29.82 11.85
C GLU A 174 11.05 -30.28 13.29
N LYS A 175 10.98 -31.60 13.50
CA LYS A 175 10.96 -32.23 14.83
C LYS A 175 9.89 -31.64 15.75
N LEU A 176 8.63 -31.70 15.33
CA LEU A 176 7.50 -31.21 16.13
C LEU A 176 7.50 -31.84 17.53
N GLN A 177 7.40 -31.02 18.58
CA GLN A 177 7.35 -31.45 19.98
C GLN A 177 5.95 -31.23 20.57
N ARG A 178 5.65 -31.89 21.70
CA ARG A 178 4.35 -31.78 22.38
C ARG A 178 3.90 -30.35 22.68
N HIS A 179 4.84 -29.43 22.95
CA HIS A 179 4.52 -28.03 23.23
C HIS A 179 4.03 -27.26 21.99
N HIS A 180 4.14 -27.82 20.78
CA HIS A 180 3.56 -27.23 19.58
C HIS A 180 2.06 -27.54 19.43
N LEU A 181 1.49 -28.45 20.23
CA LEU A 181 0.06 -28.73 20.21
C LEU A 181 -0.74 -27.45 20.48
N HIS A 182 -1.74 -27.18 19.65
CA HIS A 182 -2.57 -25.97 19.68
C HIS A 182 -1.82 -24.65 19.45
N THR A 183 -0.56 -24.70 19.00
CA THR A 183 0.16 -23.52 18.55
C THR A 183 -0.52 -22.95 17.32
N VAL A 184 -0.71 -21.62 17.32
CA VAL A 184 -1.28 -20.89 16.18
C VAL A 184 -0.16 -20.35 15.31
N LEU A 185 -0.12 -20.81 14.06
CA LEU A 185 0.80 -20.30 13.04
C LEU A 185 0.03 -19.33 12.16
N THR A 186 0.51 -18.09 12.08
CA THR A 186 -0.11 -17.02 11.32
C THR A 186 0.80 -16.62 10.18
N CYS A 187 0.31 -16.66 8.94
CA CYS A 187 0.97 -16.01 7.83
C CYS A 187 0.36 -14.63 7.60
N GLN A 188 1.20 -13.61 7.56
CA GLN A 188 0.81 -12.21 7.42
C GLN A 188 1.38 -11.61 6.14
N ALA A 189 0.53 -10.95 5.36
CA ALA A 189 0.90 -10.19 4.17
C ALA A 189 0.75 -8.69 4.41
N SER A 190 1.83 -7.94 4.16
CA SER A 190 1.85 -6.48 4.27
C SER A 190 2.52 -5.86 3.05
N ASN A 191 2.03 -4.73 2.57
CA ASN A 191 2.68 -3.99 1.48
C ASN A 191 2.88 -2.50 1.77
N ASN A 192 2.58 -2.05 2.99
CA ASN A 192 2.75 -0.68 3.44
C ASN A 192 2.59 -0.57 4.96
N ASN A 193 2.88 0.61 5.52
CA ASN A 193 2.78 0.89 6.97
C ASN A 193 1.55 1.76 7.33
N VAL A 194 0.56 1.87 6.45
CA VAL A 194 -0.62 2.74 6.59
C VAL A 194 -1.90 1.93 6.80
N THR A 195 -2.05 0.80 6.10
CA THR A 195 -3.19 -0.11 6.23
C THR A 195 -2.82 -1.30 7.11
N THR A 196 -3.80 -1.87 7.80
CA THR A 196 -3.61 -3.12 8.53
C THR A 196 -3.24 -4.25 7.56
N PRO A 197 -2.19 -5.04 7.86
CA PRO A 197 -1.88 -6.25 7.12
C PRO A 197 -3.04 -7.24 7.13
N ILE A 198 -3.12 -8.09 6.10
CA ILE A 198 -4.07 -9.22 6.10
C ILE A 198 -3.33 -10.50 6.47
N SER A 199 -4.01 -11.43 7.13
CA SER A 199 -3.39 -12.65 7.61
C SER A 199 -4.33 -13.85 7.52
N SER A 200 -3.75 -15.03 7.43
CA SER A 200 -4.44 -16.31 7.63
C SER A 200 -3.73 -17.06 8.74
N ALA A 201 -4.48 -17.81 9.54
CA ALA A 201 -3.95 -18.53 10.68
C ALA A 201 -4.46 -19.96 10.70
N ILE A 202 -3.62 -20.86 11.18
CA ILE A 202 -3.94 -22.28 11.38
C ILE A 202 -3.51 -22.71 12.77
N THR A 203 -4.20 -23.70 13.32
CA THR A 203 -3.85 -24.31 14.60
C THR A 203 -3.22 -25.67 14.34
N LEU A 204 -2.05 -25.92 14.93
CA LEU A 204 -1.38 -27.22 14.83
C LEU A 204 -2.09 -28.23 15.75
N ASP A 205 -2.41 -29.39 15.19
CA ASP A 205 -2.94 -30.52 15.91
C ASP A 205 -1.93 -31.67 15.95
N MET A 206 -1.80 -32.33 17.09
CA MET A 206 -0.82 -33.40 17.31
C MET A 206 -1.46 -34.61 17.98
N ASN A 207 -1.03 -35.80 17.56
CA ASN A 207 -1.40 -37.04 18.21
C ASN A 207 -0.74 -37.12 19.60
N CYS A 208 -1.55 -37.09 20.65
CA CYS A 208 -1.09 -37.39 22.00
C CYS A 208 -1.04 -38.91 22.21
N GLU A 209 0.13 -39.52 22.03
CA GLU A 209 0.38 -40.88 22.54
C GLU A 209 0.40 -40.81 24.08
N TYR A 210 -0.68 -41.28 24.71
CA TYR A 210 -0.74 -41.53 26.15
C TYR A 210 0.08 -42.77 26.45
N THR A 211 1.34 -42.58 26.86
CA THR A 211 2.12 -43.68 27.44
C THR A 211 1.62 -43.89 28.87
N ILE A 212 0.75 -44.89 29.07
CA ILE A 212 0.38 -45.35 30.41
C ILE A 212 1.60 -46.13 30.93
N SER A 213 2.41 -45.47 31.76
CA SER A 213 3.49 -46.09 32.54
C SER A 213 2.97 -46.66 33.85
#